data_AF-A0A352ISJ8-F1
#
_entry.id   AF-A0A352ISJ8-F1
#
_cell.length_a   1.000
_cell.length_b   1.000
_cell.length_c   1.000
_cell.angle_alpha   90.00
_cell.angle_beta   90.00
_cell.angle_gamma   90.00
#
_symmetry.space_group_name_H-M   'P 1'
#
loop_
_entity.id
_entity.type
_entity.pdbx_description
1 polymer ?
#
loop_
_entity_poly.entity_id
_entity_poly.type
_entity_poly.pdbx_seq_one_letter_code
_entity_poly.pdbx_strand_id
1 'polypeptide(L)'
;MPVGEGKFKLYAKLNPPLEAGLWRIRANQKFSAQTPEASLDASALKVDEENIHLRIRSPRYILPPDQILSTYPPANSFGSYGSRLPQVVIKRRTLPWERRLDGAPANTPWLALVLIAEGEARLETSVDVANCVTAGVELDGLKEVAKGNCLAIRKSIIDKVFPTKNDVDLLAHAREVDIHDTELMMGDDDGFLAVVISNRLPVPGKDEDGNDAPVKYLACLVNLEGQYDVLLDRSPDPVPSFVTPFMVKSTVHQSMASYDDHQVMGTALAPRAAGINA
;
A
#
# COMPACT_ATOMS: atom_id res chain seq x y z
N MET A 1 -13.21 16.48 -5.78
CA MET A 1 -12.94 16.95 -7.15
C MET A 1 -12.49 15.75 -7.98
N PRO A 2 -13.13 15.49 -9.13
CA PRO A 2 -12.69 14.44 -10.05
C PRO A 2 -11.25 14.72 -10.49
N VAL A 3 -10.51 13.65 -10.79
CA VAL A 3 -9.18 13.76 -11.36
C VAL A 3 -9.32 14.30 -12.78
N GLY A 4 -8.58 15.36 -13.11
CA GLY A 4 -8.57 15.87 -14.49
C GLY A 4 -7.71 14.99 -15.39
N GLU A 5 -7.99 15.00 -16.69
CA GLU A 5 -7.21 14.33 -17.73
C GLU A 5 -5.70 14.55 -17.57
N GLY A 6 -4.91 13.49 -17.77
CA GLY A 6 -3.46 13.44 -17.61
C GLY A 6 -2.97 13.49 -16.17
N LYS A 7 -3.86 13.49 -15.17
CA LYS A 7 -3.51 13.51 -13.74
C LYS A 7 -3.92 12.22 -13.06
N PHE A 8 -3.32 11.96 -11.92
CA PHE A 8 -3.76 10.93 -10.98
C PHE A 8 -3.57 11.41 -9.55
N LYS A 9 -4.35 10.89 -8.63
CA LYS A 9 -4.14 11.09 -7.18
C LYS A 9 -3.60 9.81 -6.58
N LEU A 10 -2.62 9.95 -5.69
CA LEU A 10 -2.09 8.84 -4.90
C LEU A 10 -2.63 8.93 -3.48
N TYR A 11 -3.10 7.78 -3.00
CA TYR A 11 -3.52 7.57 -1.63
C TYR A 11 -2.57 6.55 -1.03
N ALA A 12 -1.97 6.87 0.12
CA ALA A 12 -1.10 5.94 0.83
C ALA A 12 -1.86 4.64 1.17
N LYS A 13 -3.12 4.76 1.61
CA LYS A 13 -3.97 3.63 1.96
C LYS A 13 -5.41 3.90 1.59
N LEU A 14 -6.14 2.83 1.28
CA LEU A 14 -7.59 2.87 1.14
C LEU A 14 -8.23 1.75 1.94
N ASN A 15 -8.65 2.07 3.16
CA ASN A 15 -9.19 1.07 4.09
C ASN A 15 -10.62 0.69 3.67
N PRO A 16 -10.96 -0.60 3.69
CA PRO A 16 -12.35 -1.01 3.50
C PRO A 16 -13.22 -0.51 4.67
N PRO A 17 -14.52 -0.26 4.46
CA PRO A 17 -15.44 0.05 5.55
C PRO A 17 -15.55 -1.08 6.59
N LEU A 18 -15.42 -2.33 6.14
CA LEU A 18 -15.40 -3.53 6.97
C LEU A 18 -14.34 -4.51 6.45
N GLU A 19 -13.52 -5.00 7.35
CA GLU A 19 -12.53 -6.05 7.07
C GLU A 19 -13.23 -7.40 6.82
N ALA A 20 -12.55 -8.28 6.09
CA ALA A 20 -13.02 -9.64 5.85
C ALA A 20 -13.08 -10.43 7.16
N GLY A 21 -14.23 -11.04 7.42
CA GLY A 21 -14.47 -11.71 8.69
C GLY A 21 -15.93 -12.02 8.95
N LEU A 22 -16.19 -12.60 10.11
CA LEU A 22 -17.53 -12.84 10.63
C LEU A 22 -17.93 -11.65 11.51
N TRP A 23 -19.03 -11.02 11.13
CA TRP A 23 -19.58 -9.86 11.82
C TRP A 23 -20.96 -10.19 12.37
N ARG A 24 -21.30 -9.58 13.51
CA ARG A 24 -22.62 -9.67 14.11
C ARG A 24 -23.19 -8.28 14.30
N ILE A 25 -24.28 -7.97 13.61
CA ILE A 25 -25.07 -6.76 13.83
C ILE A 25 -26.12 -7.08 14.88
N ARG A 26 -26.19 -6.22 15.89
CA ARG A 26 -27.14 -6.32 16.99
C ARG A 26 -28.12 -5.16 16.89
N ALA A 27 -29.39 -5.45 16.63
CA ALA A 27 -30.46 -4.46 16.63
C ALA A 27 -31.19 -4.50 17.98
N ASN A 28 -31.26 -3.35 18.65
CA ASN A 28 -31.98 -3.17 19.90
C ASN A 28 -32.93 -1.98 19.74
N GLN A 29 -34.20 -2.16 20.06
CA GLN A 29 -35.19 -1.10 20.04
C GLN A 29 -35.79 -0.90 21.42
N LYS A 30 -35.73 0.35 21.90
CA LYS A 30 -36.33 0.76 23.16
C LYS A 30 -37.58 1.57 22.86
N PHE A 31 -38.72 1.12 23.37
CA PHE A 31 -40.00 1.82 23.25
C PHE A 31 -40.41 2.42 24.59
N SER A 32 -41.08 3.57 24.51
CA SER A 32 -41.79 4.19 25.62
C SER A 32 -43.19 4.56 25.16
N ALA A 33 -44.21 4.19 25.93
CA ALA A 33 -45.60 4.57 25.65
C ALA A 33 -46.18 5.31 26.86
N GLN A 34 -46.89 6.40 26.59
CA GLN A 34 -47.66 7.15 27.58
C GLN A 34 -49.13 7.13 27.16
N THR A 35 -50.01 6.65 28.04
CA THR A 35 -51.46 6.82 27.87
C THR A 35 -51.97 7.84 28.89
N PRO A 36 -53.15 8.46 28.66
CA PRO A 36 -53.72 9.46 29.57
C PRO A 36 -53.97 8.95 31.00
N GLU A 37 -54.01 7.63 31.21
CA GLU A 37 -54.40 6.98 32.46
C GLU A 37 -53.27 6.19 33.15
N ALA A 38 -52.17 5.86 32.46
CA ALA A 38 -50.99 5.22 33.08
C ALA A 38 -49.70 5.32 32.22
N SER A 39 -48.54 5.31 32.88
CA SER A 39 -47.26 5.03 32.21
C SER A 39 -47.07 3.52 32.10
N LEU A 40 -46.87 3.01 30.89
CA LEU A 40 -46.46 1.62 30.70
C LEU A 40 -44.98 1.47 31.05
N ASP A 41 -44.66 0.47 31.86
CA ASP A 41 -43.27 0.19 32.25
C ASP A 41 -42.47 -0.34 31.04
N ALA A 42 -41.17 -0.05 30.99
CA ALA A 42 -40.29 -0.43 29.87
C ALA A 42 -40.23 -1.96 29.65
N SER A 43 -40.51 -2.73 30.71
CA SER A 43 -40.60 -4.19 30.67
C SER A 43 -41.79 -4.72 29.87
N ALA A 44 -42.87 -3.94 29.74
CA ALA A 44 -44.08 -4.30 28.99
C ALA A 44 -43.95 -4.08 27.47
N LEU A 45 -42.96 -3.29 27.05
CA LEU A 45 -42.67 -2.97 25.64
C LEU A 45 -41.34 -3.59 25.18
N LYS A 46 -41.00 -4.76 25.75
CA LYS A 46 -39.74 -5.44 25.44
C LYS A 46 -39.76 -5.95 24.00
N VAL A 47 -38.85 -5.44 23.19
CA VAL A 47 -38.52 -6.00 21.88
C VAL A 47 -37.28 -6.85 22.02
N ASP A 48 -37.35 -8.06 21.48
CA ASP A 48 -36.22 -8.98 21.51
C ASP A 48 -35.07 -8.45 20.66
N GLU A 49 -33.86 -8.71 21.13
CA GLU A 49 -32.65 -8.31 20.45
C GLU A 49 -32.43 -9.19 19.22
N GLU A 50 -32.46 -8.58 18.03
CA GLU A 50 -32.21 -9.31 16.79
C GLU A 50 -30.71 -9.32 16.49
N ASN A 51 -30.18 -10.51 16.20
CA ASN A 51 -28.76 -10.74 15.93
C ASN A 51 -28.57 -11.25 14.50
N ILE A 52 -28.15 -10.35 13.61
CA ILE A 52 -27.88 -10.67 12.20
C ILE A 52 -26.40 -11.00 12.05
N HIS A 53 -26.11 -12.18 11.52
CA HIS A 53 -24.75 -12.64 11.26
C HIS A 53 -24.41 -12.42 9.80
N LEU A 54 -23.28 -11.76 9.54
CA LEU A 54 -22.80 -11.42 8.21
C LEU A 54 -21.39 -11.96 8.03
N ARG A 55 -21.06 -12.37 6.81
CA ARG A 55 -19.69 -12.75 6.44
C ARG A 55 -19.20 -11.86 5.31
N ILE A 56 -18.22 -11.03 5.61
CA ILE A 56 -17.51 -10.23 4.60
C ILE A 56 -16.41 -11.12 4.00
N ARG A 57 -16.42 -11.28 2.68
CA ARG A 57 -15.46 -12.13 1.95
C ARG A 57 -14.34 -11.29 1.34
N SER A 58 -13.13 -11.84 1.38
CA SER A 58 -11.97 -11.38 0.62
C SER A 58 -11.21 -12.60 0.12
N PRO A 59 -10.66 -12.58 -1.11
CA PRO A 59 -9.69 -13.56 -1.58
C PRO A 59 -8.60 -13.81 -0.53
N ARG A 60 -8.30 -15.08 -0.25
CA ARG A 60 -7.24 -15.47 0.71
C ARG A 60 -6.23 -16.45 0.13
N TYR A 61 -6.73 -17.48 -0.55
CA TYR A 61 -5.91 -18.57 -1.09
C TYR A 61 -5.78 -18.54 -2.61
N ILE A 62 -6.77 -17.96 -3.29
CA ILE A 62 -6.76 -17.80 -4.75
C ILE A 62 -7.17 -16.38 -5.06
N LEU A 63 -6.34 -15.69 -5.85
CA LEU A 63 -6.68 -14.40 -6.40
C LEU A 63 -7.35 -14.64 -7.75
N PRO A 64 -8.61 -14.22 -7.94
CA PRO A 64 -9.26 -14.33 -9.24
C PRO A 64 -8.48 -13.54 -10.30
N PRO A 65 -8.25 -14.10 -11.51
CA PRO A 65 -7.39 -13.48 -12.51
C PRO A 65 -7.94 -12.15 -13.04
N ASP A 66 -9.26 -11.95 -13.00
CA ASP A 66 -9.95 -10.70 -13.34
C ASP A 66 -9.61 -9.54 -12.41
N GLN A 67 -9.01 -9.82 -11.24
CA GLN A 67 -8.58 -8.79 -10.31
C GLN A 67 -7.25 -8.14 -10.70
N ILE A 68 -6.45 -8.78 -11.55
CA ILE A 68 -5.16 -8.23 -11.99
C ILE A 68 -5.37 -7.45 -13.28
N LEU A 69 -5.15 -6.14 -13.24
CA LEU A 69 -5.29 -5.27 -14.40
C LEU A 69 -4.00 -5.18 -15.20
N SER A 70 -2.85 -5.13 -14.51
CA SER A 70 -1.56 -4.97 -15.16
C SER A 70 -0.44 -5.44 -14.25
N THR A 71 0.62 -5.95 -14.86
CA THR A 71 1.86 -6.31 -14.17
C THR A 71 3.04 -5.64 -14.86
N TYR A 72 4.02 -5.26 -14.06
CA TYR A 72 5.32 -4.81 -14.53
C TYR A 72 6.40 -5.54 -13.74
N PRO A 73 7.41 -6.13 -14.40
CA PRO A 73 7.50 -6.38 -15.84
C PRO A 73 6.36 -7.25 -16.39
N PRO A 74 6.07 -7.21 -17.71
CA PRO A 74 5.10 -8.11 -18.33
C PRO A 74 5.48 -9.58 -18.11
N ALA A 75 4.47 -10.44 -17.97
CA ALA A 75 4.69 -11.87 -17.75
C ALA A 75 5.51 -12.49 -18.90
N ASN A 76 6.47 -13.36 -18.55
CA ASN A 76 7.34 -14.07 -19.50
C ASN A 76 8.11 -13.16 -20.48
N SER A 77 8.42 -11.93 -20.06
CA SER A 77 9.16 -10.97 -20.89
C SER A 77 10.66 -10.95 -20.57
N PHE A 78 11.44 -10.51 -21.54
CA PHE A 78 12.88 -10.31 -21.42
C PHE A 78 13.23 -8.85 -21.75
N GLY A 79 14.04 -8.21 -20.91
CA GLY A 79 14.41 -6.81 -21.10
C GLY A 79 15.17 -6.22 -19.92
N SER A 80 15.57 -4.95 -20.07
CA SER A 80 16.22 -4.20 -18.99
C SER A 80 15.16 -3.60 -18.06
N TYR A 81 14.88 -4.32 -16.98
CA TYR A 81 13.89 -3.93 -15.96
C TYR A 81 14.51 -3.33 -14.69
N GLY A 82 15.82 -3.05 -14.71
CA GLY A 82 16.55 -2.53 -13.55
C GLY A 82 16.25 -1.06 -13.21
N SER A 83 15.49 -0.34 -14.04
CA SER A 83 15.19 1.08 -13.85
C SER A 83 13.89 1.37 -13.12
N ARG A 84 13.02 0.38 -12.93
CA ARG A 84 11.71 0.54 -12.29
C ARG A 84 11.38 -0.66 -11.42
N LEU A 85 10.85 -0.39 -10.23
CA LEU A 85 10.40 -1.43 -9.33
C LEU A 85 9.25 -2.23 -9.95
N PRO A 86 9.33 -3.57 -9.92
CA PRO A 86 8.22 -4.42 -10.28
C PRO A 86 6.99 -4.11 -9.44
N GLN A 87 5.83 -4.15 -10.08
CA GLN A 87 4.54 -3.77 -9.51
C GLN A 87 3.40 -4.57 -10.12
N VAL A 88 2.34 -4.76 -9.34
CA VAL A 88 1.07 -5.35 -9.77
C VAL A 88 -0.04 -4.34 -9.50
N VAL A 89 -0.87 -4.10 -10.51
CA VAL A 89 -2.06 -3.26 -10.43
C VAL A 89 -3.29 -4.15 -10.27
N ILE A 90 -4.02 -3.93 -9.20
CA ILE A 90 -5.18 -4.70 -8.77
C ILE A 90 -6.43 -3.82 -8.92
N LYS A 91 -7.47 -4.40 -9.50
CA LYS A 91 -8.77 -3.75 -9.74
C LYS A 91 -9.44 -3.33 -8.43
N ARG A 92 -9.55 -4.25 -7.47
CA ARG A 92 -10.19 -3.97 -6.18
C ARG A 92 -9.30 -3.08 -5.32
N ARG A 93 -9.62 -1.79 -5.28
CA ARG A 93 -8.91 -0.73 -4.55
C ARG A 93 -8.63 -1.00 -3.07
N THR A 94 -9.48 -1.74 -2.36
CA THR A 94 -9.29 -2.02 -0.92
C THR A 94 -8.59 -3.34 -0.66
N LEU A 95 -8.35 -4.18 -1.69
CA LEU A 95 -7.93 -5.56 -1.52
C LEU A 95 -6.69 -5.71 -0.63
N PRO A 96 -5.61 -4.93 -0.78
CA PRO A 96 -4.43 -5.05 0.09
C PRO A 96 -4.73 -4.81 1.58
N TRP A 97 -5.80 -4.11 1.93
CA TRP A 97 -6.17 -3.72 3.29
C TRP A 97 -7.41 -4.45 3.83
N GLU A 98 -7.91 -5.48 3.13
CA GLU A 98 -9.12 -6.20 3.53
C GLU A 98 -8.95 -7.21 4.64
N ARG A 99 -7.71 -7.55 4.97
CA ARG A 99 -7.41 -8.53 6.01
C ARG A 99 -6.38 -7.93 6.95
N ARG A 100 -6.57 -8.18 8.24
CA ARG A 100 -5.67 -7.72 9.29
C ARG A 100 -4.53 -8.72 9.46
N LEU A 101 -3.34 -8.18 9.69
CA LEU A 101 -2.17 -8.95 10.08
C LEU A 101 -2.02 -8.91 11.61
N ASP A 102 -1.85 -10.08 12.23
CA ASP A 102 -1.52 -10.18 13.65
C ASP A 102 -0.14 -9.57 13.92
N GLY A 103 -0.01 -8.81 15.01
CA GLY A 103 1.24 -8.12 15.36
C GLY A 103 1.54 -6.84 14.56
N ALA A 104 0.79 -6.56 13.49
CA ALA A 104 1.00 -5.38 12.65
C ALA A 104 0.18 -4.16 13.09
N PRO A 105 0.63 -2.93 12.75
CA PRO A 105 -0.19 -1.73 12.84
C PRO A 105 -1.52 -1.87 12.09
N ALA A 106 -2.55 -1.16 12.55
CA ALA A 106 -3.84 -1.13 11.87
C ALA A 106 -3.68 -0.66 10.42
N ASN A 107 -4.42 -1.30 9.51
CA ASN A 107 -4.38 -1.02 8.06
C ASN A 107 -3.02 -1.28 7.40
N THR A 108 -2.20 -2.18 7.95
CA THR A 108 -1.04 -2.70 7.23
C THR A 108 -1.51 -3.63 6.11
N PRO A 109 -1.00 -3.50 4.88
CA PRO A 109 -1.44 -4.36 3.80
C PRO A 109 -1.02 -5.82 4.04
N TRP A 110 -1.93 -6.76 3.80
CA TRP A 110 -1.68 -8.20 3.99
C TRP A 110 -0.98 -8.87 2.79
N LEU A 111 -0.82 -8.12 1.69
CA LEU A 111 -0.18 -8.55 0.46
C LEU A 111 1.16 -7.84 0.28
N ALA A 112 2.17 -8.59 -0.15
CA ALA A 112 3.45 -8.04 -0.59
C ALA A 112 3.88 -8.64 -1.93
N LEU A 113 4.53 -7.84 -2.77
CA LEU A 113 5.14 -8.33 -4.01
C LEU A 113 6.63 -8.59 -3.76
N VAL A 114 7.05 -9.84 -3.87
CA VAL A 114 8.44 -10.25 -3.63
C VAL A 114 9.10 -10.67 -4.94
N LEU A 115 10.33 -10.21 -5.16
CA LEU A 115 11.14 -10.58 -6.31
C LEU A 115 12.18 -11.62 -5.94
N ILE A 116 12.18 -12.73 -6.68
CA ILE A 116 12.99 -13.90 -6.36
C ILE A 116 13.85 -14.22 -7.56
N ALA A 117 15.17 -14.21 -7.40
CA ALA A 117 16.08 -14.65 -8.44
C ALA A 117 16.08 -16.19 -8.55
N GLU A 118 16.49 -16.69 -9.71
CA GLU A 118 16.69 -18.13 -9.92
C GLU A 118 17.65 -18.71 -8.87
N GLY A 119 17.21 -19.78 -8.20
CA GLY A 119 17.95 -20.44 -7.12
C GLY A 119 17.71 -19.89 -5.70
N GLU A 120 17.02 -18.75 -5.54
CA GLU A 120 16.70 -18.19 -4.22
C GLU A 120 15.51 -18.89 -3.53
N ALA A 121 14.54 -19.38 -4.31
CA ALA A 121 13.35 -20.07 -3.82
C ALA A 121 12.90 -21.20 -4.73
N ARG A 122 12.05 -22.07 -4.19
CA ARG A 122 11.30 -23.06 -4.96
C ARG A 122 9.80 -22.76 -4.84
N LEU A 123 9.14 -22.53 -5.97
CA LEU A 123 7.70 -22.43 -6.04
C LEU A 123 7.10 -23.85 -6.05
N GLU A 124 6.30 -24.17 -5.05
CA GLU A 124 5.55 -25.42 -4.97
C GLU A 124 4.08 -25.16 -5.31
N THR A 125 3.57 -25.88 -6.29
CA THR A 125 2.19 -25.73 -6.76
C THR A 125 1.36 -26.94 -6.34
N SER A 126 0.05 -26.73 -6.19
CA SER A 126 -0.90 -27.79 -5.85
C SER A 126 -0.66 -28.47 -4.49
N VAL A 127 -0.11 -27.74 -3.51
CA VAL A 127 0.08 -28.20 -2.13
C VAL A 127 -1.23 -28.00 -1.35
N ASP A 128 -1.54 -28.88 -0.39
CA ASP A 128 -2.71 -28.68 0.46
C ASP A 128 -2.60 -27.36 1.23
N VAL A 129 -3.68 -26.58 1.25
CA VAL A 129 -3.68 -25.22 1.85
C VAL A 129 -3.21 -25.22 3.31
N ALA A 130 -3.43 -26.31 4.04
CA ALA A 130 -2.94 -26.47 5.41
C ALA A 130 -1.40 -26.47 5.52
N ASN A 131 -0.71 -26.90 4.47
CA ASN A 131 0.75 -27.00 4.39
C ASN A 131 1.37 -25.84 3.59
N CYS A 132 0.55 -24.90 3.10
CA CYS A 132 1.01 -23.72 2.36
C CYS A 132 1.51 -22.59 3.27
N VAL A 133 1.54 -22.81 4.58
CA VAL A 133 1.96 -21.86 5.61
C VAL A 133 3.21 -22.36 6.32
N THR A 134 3.99 -21.45 6.89
CA THR A 134 5.16 -21.81 7.71
C THR A 134 4.75 -22.76 8.83
N ALA A 135 5.58 -23.77 9.11
CA ALA A 135 5.33 -24.74 10.16
C ALA A 135 5.04 -24.05 11.50
N GLY A 136 3.89 -24.35 12.10
CA GLY A 136 3.43 -23.77 13.37
C GLY A 136 2.51 -22.54 13.24
N VAL A 137 2.26 -22.05 12.02
CA VAL A 137 1.27 -20.99 11.77
C VAL A 137 -0.03 -21.64 11.32
N GLU A 138 -1.14 -21.36 12.02
CA GLU A 138 -2.48 -21.72 11.57
C GLU A 138 -3.24 -20.46 11.15
N LEU A 139 -3.81 -20.50 9.96
CA LEU A 139 -4.66 -19.45 9.44
C LEU A 139 -6.11 -19.73 9.84
N ASP A 140 -6.61 -18.97 10.81
CA ASP A 140 -7.98 -19.09 11.30
C ASP A 140 -9.01 -18.85 10.19
N GLY A 141 -10.07 -19.66 10.14
CA GLY A 141 -11.20 -19.50 9.25
C GLY A 141 -11.38 -20.61 8.22
N LEU A 142 -12.36 -20.42 7.33
CA LEU A 142 -12.73 -21.42 6.33
C LEU A 142 -11.65 -21.57 5.26
N LYS A 143 -11.22 -22.81 5.03
CA LYS A 143 -10.36 -23.18 3.90
C LYS A 143 -11.24 -23.29 2.65
N GLU A 144 -11.30 -22.21 1.88
CA GLU A 144 -12.17 -22.11 0.70
C GLU A 144 -11.69 -22.99 -0.47
N VAL A 145 -10.40 -23.37 -0.48
CA VAL A 145 -9.78 -24.17 -1.54
C VAL A 145 -9.00 -25.31 -0.89
N ALA A 146 -8.98 -26.48 -1.54
CA ALA A 146 -8.22 -27.63 -1.07
C ALA A 146 -6.71 -27.46 -1.30
N LYS A 147 -6.32 -26.92 -2.46
CA LYS A 147 -4.94 -26.77 -2.90
C LYS A 147 -4.57 -25.32 -3.15
N GLY A 148 -3.33 -24.96 -2.86
CA GLY A 148 -2.75 -23.65 -3.11
C GLY A 148 -1.32 -23.74 -3.64
N ASN A 149 -0.74 -22.57 -3.88
CA ASN A 149 0.67 -22.44 -4.23
C ASN A 149 1.42 -21.86 -3.02
N CYS A 150 2.58 -22.40 -2.71
CA CYS A 150 3.42 -21.91 -1.64
C CYS A 150 4.86 -21.76 -2.11
N LEU A 151 5.61 -20.97 -1.36
CA LEU A 151 6.95 -20.56 -1.73
C LEU A 151 7.92 -21.06 -0.66
N ALA A 152 8.73 -22.06 -1.01
CA ALA A 152 9.70 -22.67 -0.11
C ALA A 152 11.02 -21.88 -0.15
N ILE A 153 11.34 -21.18 0.95
CA ILE A 153 12.49 -20.27 1.07
C ILE A 153 13.22 -20.50 2.38
N ARG A 154 14.55 -20.35 2.35
CA ARG A 154 15.39 -20.35 3.56
C ARG A 154 15.29 -19.01 4.27
N LYS A 155 15.24 -19.01 5.61
CA LYS A 155 15.17 -17.78 6.42
C LYS A 155 16.23 -16.73 6.05
N SER A 156 17.46 -17.15 5.77
CA SER A 156 18.55 -16.24 5.35
C SER A 156 18.28 -15.46 4.06
N ILE A 157 17.41 -15.96 3.19
CA ILE A 157 16.98 -15.29 1.96
C ILE A 157 15.77 -14.39 2.26
N ILE A 158 14.86 -14.81 3.14
CA ILE A 158 13.74 -13.98 3.60
C ILE A 158 14.28 -12.66 4.16
N ASP A 159 15.25 -12.72 5.07
CA ASP A 159 15.87 -11.53 5.68
C ASP A 159 16.56 -10.59 4.67
N LYS A 160 16.87 -11.06 3.47
CA LYS A 160 17.53 -10.28 2.40
C LYS A 160 16.56 -9.78 1.32
N VAL A 161 15.53 -10.55 1.03
CA VAL A 161 14.69 -10.38 -0.17
C VAL A 161 13.28 -9.94 0.18
N PHE A 162 12.74 -10.32 1.34
CA PHE A 162 11.39 -9.91 1.74
C PHE A 162 11.39 -8.46 2.25
N PRO A 163 10.24 -7.77 2.16
CA PRO A 163 10.09 -6.45 2.75
C PRO A 163 10.17 -6.51 4.28
N THR A 164 10.64 -5.45 4.89
CA THR A 164 10.64 -5.31 6.35
C THR A 164 9.29 -4.80 6.84
N LYS A 165 9.01 -4.92 8.14
CA LYS A 165 7.74 -4.46 8.75
C LYS A 165 7.44 -3.00 8.45
N ASN A 166 8.47 -2.15 8.40
CA ASN A 166 8.35 -0.73 8.03
C ASN A 166 8.10 -0.51 6.54
N ASP A 167 8.57 -1.42 5.68
CA ASP A 167 8.44 -1.29 4.23
C ASP A 167 7.07 -1.75 3.73
N VAL A 168 6.48 -2.78 4.35
CA VAL A 168 5.19 -3.35 3.92
C VAL A 168 4.12 -2.27 3.73
N ASP A 169 4.10 -1.28 4.63
CA ASP A 169 3.13 -0.18 4.58
C ASP A 169 3.37 0.84 3.45
N LEU A 170 4.61 0.94 2.97
CA LEU A 170 5.02 1.85 1.89
C LEU A 170 4.90 1.19 0.51
N LEU A 171 4.83 -0.14 0.46
CA LEU A 171 4.83 -0.91 -0.78
C LEU A 171 3.44 -1.11 -1.39
N ALA A 172 2.37 -0.75 -0.68
CA ALA A 172 1.02 -0.73 -1.24
C ALA A 172 0.47 0.70 -1.21
N HIS A 173 -0.17 1.11 -2.30
CA HIS A 173 -0.86 2.39 -2.38
C HIS A 173 -2.04 2.28 -3.33
N ALA A 174 -3.00 3.22 -3.23
CA ALA A 174 -4.09 3.32 -4.16
C ALA A 174 -3.90 4.53 -5.08
N ARG A 175 -4.34 4.40 -6.33
CA ARG A 175 -4.27 5.45 -7.35
C ARG A 175 -5.67 5.68 -7.90
N GLU A 176 -6.11 6.92 -7.88
CA GLU A 176 -7.30 7.38 -8.58
C GLU A 176 -6.87 7.99 -9.91
N VAL A 177 -7.40 7.47 -11.01
CA VAL A 177 -7.15 7.94 -12.38
C VAL A 177 -8.42 8.54 -12.96
N ASP A 178 -8.28 9.33 -14.03
CA ASP A 178 -9.45 9.78 -14.78
C ASP A 178 -10.03 8.61 -15.61
N ILE A 179 -11.36 8.52 -15.58
CA ILE A 179 -12.16 7.45 -16.18
C ILE A 179 -12.05 7.49 -17.71
N HIS A 180 -11.79 8.66 -18.28
CA HIS A 180 -11.77 8.89 -19.73
C HIS A 180 -10.39 8.70 -20.37
N ASP A 181 -9.33 8.57 -19.57
CA ASP A 181 -7.95 8.78 -20.03
C ASP A 181 -7.01 7.57 -19.84
N THR A 182 -7.51 6.42 -19.36
CA THR A 182 -6.60 5.31 -19.02
C THR A 182 -6.99 3.95 -19.60
N GLU A 183 -6.06 3.35 -20.36
CA GLU A 183 -6.06 1.93 -20.82
C GLU A 183 -6.22 0.91 -19.66
N LEU A 184 -5.97 1.32 -18.43
CA LEU A 184 -6.09 0.49 -17.22
C LEU A 184 -7.54 0.40 -16.70
N MET A 185 -8.48 1.09 -17.33
CA MET A 185 -9.91 1.09 -16.99
C MET A 185 -10.63 -0.14 -17.53
N MET A 186 -10.02 -1.34 -17.50
CA MET A 186 -10.62 -2.60 -17.97
C MET A 186 -11.77 -3.07 -17.03
N GLY A 187 -12.80 -2.23 -16.88
CA GLY A 187 -14.06 -2.49 -16.21
C GLY A 187 -14.16 -2.06 -14.75
N ASP A 188 -13.40 -1.06 -14.30
CA ASP A 188 -13.60 -0.48 -12.95
C ASP A 188 -14.35 0.86 -13.02
N ASP A 189 -15.54 0.91 -12.43
CA ASP A 189 -16.52 1.99 -12.66
C ASP A 189 -16.18 3.30 -11.92
N ASP A 190 -15.20 3.25 -11.01
CA ASP A 190 -14.91 4.34 -10.09
C ASP A 190 -13.51 4.97 -10.23
N GLY A 191 -12.64 4.40 -11.08
CA GLY A 191 -11.31 4.92 -11.36
C GLY A 191 -10.26 4.67 -10.27
N PHE A 192 -10.54 3.84 -9.25
CA PHE A 192 -9.59 3.57 -8.17
C PHE A 192 -8.91 2.22 -8.30
N LEU A 193 -7.58 2.24 -8.34
CA LEU A 193 -6.76 1.05 -8.50
C LEU A 193 -5.87 0.86 -7.28
N ALA A 194 -5.68 -0.37 -6.83
CA ALA A 194 -4.64 -0.70 -5.85
C ALA A 194 -3.35 -1.09 -6.58
N VAL A 195 -2.20 -0.64 -6.08
CA VAL A 195 -0.89 -0.95 -6.65
C VAL A 195 0.01 -1.49 -5.55
N VAL A 196 0.56 -2.68 -5.77
CA VAL A 196 1.54 -3.31 -4.89
C VAL A 196 2.89 -3.33 -5.61
N ILE A 197 3.90 -2.72 -5.00
CA ILE A 197 5.27 -2.61 -5.52
C ILE A 197 6.17 -3.57 -4.74
N SER A 198 7.23 -4.04 -5.38
CA SER A 198 8.28 -4.82 -4.73
C SER A 198 9.33 -3.96 -4.01
N ASN A 199 10.06 -4.54 -3.07
CA ASN A 199 11.13 -3.89 -2.31
C ASN A 199 12.51 -3.92 -3.01
N ARG A 200 12.66 -4.65 -4.12
CA ARG A 200 13.94 -4.91 -4.78
C ARG A 200 13.84 -4.74 -6.29
N LEU A 201 14.86 -4.15 -6.89
CA LEU A 201 15.03 -4.09 -8.33
C LEU A 201 15.65 -5.39 -8.88
N PRO A 202 15.25 -5.85 -10.08
CA PRO A 202 15.94 -6.92 -10.76
C PRO A 202 17.31 -6.41 -11.22
N VAL A 203 18.37 -7.01 -10.69
CA VAL A 203 19.76 -6.68 -11.03
C VAL A 203 20.32 -7.76 -11.96
N PRO A 204 21.02 -7.41 -13.04
CA PRO A 204 21.71 -8.40 -13.87
C PRO A 204 22.76 -9.15 -13.03
N GLY A 205 22.96 -10.42 -13.36
CA GLY A 205 24.06 -11.20 -12.80
C GLY A 205 25.40 -10.73 -13.38
N LYS A 206 26.50 -11.27 -12.87
CA LYS A 206 27.83 -11.11 -13.46
C LYS A 206 28.31 -12.45 -13.98
N ASP A 207 28.79 -12.49 -15.22
CA ASP A 207 29.49 -13.66 -15.76
C ASP A 207 30.92 -13.76 -15.19
N GLU A 208 31.64 -14.83 -15.56
CA GLU A 208 33.04 -15.05 -15.13
C GLU A 208 33.99 -13.93 -15.59
N ASP A 209 33.61 -13.21 -16.65
CA ASP A 209 34.36 -12.09 -17.24
C ASP A 209 33.93 -10.71 -16.68
N GLY A 210 32.96 -10.66 -15.77
CA GLY A 210 32.46 -9.44 -15.12
C GLY A 210 31.43 -8.64 -15.92
N ASN A 211 30.94 -9.15 -17.06
CA ASN A 211 29.88 -8.55 -17.84
C ASN A 211 28.50 -8.86 -17.28
N ASP A 212 27.51 -8.06 -17.67
CA ASP A 212 26.12 -8.24 -17.25
C ASP A 212 25.51 -9.49 -17.89
N ALA A 213 25.16 -10.47 -17.06
CA ALA A 213 24.49 -11.69 -17.46
C ALA A 213 22.99 -11.61 -17.15
N PRO A 214 22.11 -12.09 -18.07
CA PRO A 214 20.68 -12.13 -17.81
C PRO A 214 20.36 -13.11 -16.68
N VAL A 215 19.56 -12.67 -15.70
CA VAL A 215 19.07 -13.50 -14.58
C VAL A 215 17.56 -13.57 -14.64
N LYS A 216 17.02 -14.77 -14.44
CA LYS A 216 15.58 -14.98 -14.35
C LYS A 216 15.09 -14.58 -12.97
N TYR A 217 14.07 -13.72 -12.93
CA TYR A 217 13.36 -13.34 -11.71
C TYR A 217 11.91 -13.80 -11.76
N LEU A 218 11.39 -14.23 -10.61
CA LEU A 218 10.00 -14.55 -10.37
C LEU A 218 9.41 -13.50 -9.41
N ALA A 219 8.40 -12.76 -9.87
CA ALA A 219 7.64 -11.86 -9.02
C ALA A 219 6.43 -12.60 -8.44
N CYS A 220 6.37 -12.73 -7.11
CA CYS A 220 5.29 -13.43 -6.41
C CYS A 220 4.53 -12.45 -5.52
N LEU A 221 3.20 -12.40 -5.68
CA LEU A 221 2.33 -11.75 -4.72
C LEU A 221 2.07 -12.72 -3.56
N VAL A 222 2.58 -12.40 -2.37
CA VAL A 222 2.55 -13.27 -1.19
C VAL A 222 1.57 -12.76 -0.15
N ASN A 223 0.93 -13.70 0.55
CA ASN A 223 0.10 -13.44 1.73
C ASN A 223 0.98 -13.40 2.98
N LEU A 224 0.87 -12.35 3.79
CA LEU A 224 1.64 -12.16 5.03
C LEU A 224 0.88 -12.54 6.31
N GLU A 225 -0.37 -13.00 6.21
CA GLU A 225 -1.18 -13.40 7.37
C GLU A 225 -0.48 -14.46 8.22
N GLY A 226 -0.48 -14.26 9.54
CA GLY A 226 0.17 -15.15 10.51
C GLY A 226 1.70 -15.23 10.41
N GLN A 227 2.34 -14.50 9.48
CA GLN A 227 3.78 -14.56 9.21
C GLN A 227 4.46 -13.19 9.30
N TYR A 228 3.71 -12.13 9.64
CA TYR A 228 4.23 -10.78 9.78
C TYR A 228 5.37 -10.66 10.79
N ASP A 229 5.31 -11.40 11.90
CA ASP A 229 6.33 -11.39 12.95
C ASP A 229 7.67 -12.00 12.54
N VAL A 230 7.69 -12.79 11.45
CA VAL A 230 8.92 -13.40 10.91
C VAL A 230 9.75 -12.37 10.14
N LEU A 231 9.13 -11.29 9.66
CA LEU A 231 9.81 -10.23 8.93
C LEU A 231 10.72 -9.42 9.85
N LEU A 232 11.81 -8.90 9.30
CA LEU A 232 12.68 -7.96 10.01
C LEU A 232 11.92 -6.68 10.33
N ASP A 233 12.18 -6.07 11.49
CA ASP A 233 11.55 -4.81 11.87
C ASP A 233 12.02 -3.65 10.96
N ARG A 234 13.31 -3.62 10.64
CA ARG A 234 13.96 -2.60 9.81
C ARG A 234 15.04 -3.26 8.95
N SER A 235 15.24 -2.72 7.74
CA SER A 235 16.34 -3.14 6.86
C SER A 235 17.70 -2.97 7.58
N PRO A 236 18.59 -3.97 7.50
CA PRO A 236 19.92 -3.87 8.10
C PRO A 236 20.66 -2.67 7.50
N ASP A 237 21.40 -1.94 8.33
CA ASP A 237 22.20 -0.82 7.85
C ASP A 237 23.19 -1.31 6.79
N PRO A 238 23.39 -0.56 5.70
CA PRO A 238 24.38 -0.94 4.70
C PRO A 238 25.73 -1.09 5.40
N VAL A 239 26.47 -2.14 5.02
CA VAL A 239 27.89 -2.29 5.39
C VAL A 239 28.56 -0.94 5.13
N PRO A 240 29.38 -0.40 6.05
CA PRO A 240 29.94 0.95 5.93
C PRO A 240 30.83 1.06 4.70
N SER A 241 30.23 1.35 3.56
CA SER A 241 30.87 1.86 2.36
C SER A 241 30.82 3.37 2.49
N PHE A 242 32.00 3.98 2.69
CA PHE A 242 32.30 5.41 2.70
C PHE A 242 31.06 6.32 2.68
N VAL A 243 30.53 6.63 3.86
CA VAL A 243 29.51 7.66 4.02
C VAL A 243 30.16 8.99 3.62
N THR A 244 29.90 9.48 2.41
CA THR A 244 30.11 10.89 2.07
C THR A 244 28.91 11.66 2.60
N PRO A 245 29.02 12.39 3.73
CA PRO A 245 27.95 13.27 4.15
C PRO A 245 27.83 14.39 3.11
N PHE A 246 26.75 14.38 2.33
CA PHE A 246 26.36 15.54 1.54
C PHE A 246 25.86 16.60 2.52
N MET A 247 26.73 17.55 2.85
CA MET A 247 26.35 18.73 3.62
C MET A 247 25.50 19.63 2.72
N VAL A 248 24.18 19.53 2.81
CA VAL A 248 23.26 20.44 2.13
C VAL A 248 23.32 21.78 2.85
N LYS A 249 24.16 22.69 2.35
CA LYS A 249 24.23 24.07 2.84
C LYS A 249 23.05 24.84 2.24
N SER A 250 21.92 24.87 2.95
CA SER A 250 20.82 25.76 2.60
C SER A 250 21.25 27.21 2.84
N THR A 251 21.54 27.94 1.76
CA THR A 251 21.80 29.39 1.84
C THR A 251 20.48 30.09 1.59
N VAL A 252 19.87 30.62 2.64
CA VAL A 252 18.67 31.43 2.53
C VAL A 252 19.10 32.85 2.13
N HIS A 253 18.89 33.21 0.87
CA HIS A 253 19.04 34.58 0.42
C HIS A 253 17.73 35.33 0.68
N GLN A 254 17.68 36.15 1.73
CA GLN A 254 16.61 37.14 1.90
C GLN A 254 17.04 38.44 1.21
N SER A 255 16.45 38.75 0.06
CA SER A 255 16.45 40.10 -0.48
C SER A 255 15.15 40.78 -0.05
N MET A 256 15.23 41.79 0.82
CA MET A 256 14.11 42.68 1.06
C MET A 256 13.91 43.52 -0.20
N ALA A 257 12.75 43.39 -0.84
CA ALA A 257 12.34 44.33 -1.87
C ALA A 257 12.16 45.70 -1.19
N SER A 258 13.05 46.64 -1.47
CA SER A 258 12.79 48.05 -1.17
C SER A 258 11.64 48.48 -2.08
N TYR A 259 10.46 48.67 -1.49
CA TYR A 259 9.36 49.40 -2.10
C TYR A 259 9.86 50.83 -2.38
N ASP A 260 10.36 51.06 -3.60
CA ASP A 260 10.79 52.38 -4.05
C ASP A 260 9.72 53.01 -4.97
N ASP A 261 8.45 52.78 -4.62
CA ASP A 261 7.28 53.26 -5.38
C ASP A 261 6.57 54.37 -4.61
N HIS A 262 7.34 55.41 -4.26
CA HIS A 262 6.83 56.74 -3.91
C HIS A 262 7.85 57.81 -4.32
N GLN A 263 8.26 57.83 -5.59
CA GLN A 263 8.78 59.07 -6.18
C GLN A 263 7.59 59.95 -6.60
N VAL A 264 7.22 60.87 -5.70
CA VAL A 264 6.38 62.01 -6.05
C VAL A 264 7.20 62.91 -6.98
N MET A 265 6.80 62.98 -8.25
CA MET A 265 7.40 63.89 -9.25
C MET A 265 7.21 65.34 -8.81
N GLY A 266 8.24 65.92 -8.18
CA GLY A 266 8.31 67.34 -7.89
C GLY A 266 8.50 68.14 -9.18
N THR A 267 7.61 69.09 -9.44
CA THR A 267 7.73 70.06 -10.53
C THR A 267 8.87 71.04 -10.28
N ALA A 268 9.46 71.55 -11.37
CA ALA A 268 10.82 72.10 -11.50
C ALA A 268 11.19 73.38 -10.71
N LEU A 269 10.55 73.69 -9.58
CA LEU A 269 10.85 74.88 -8.77
C LEU A 269 10.76 74.57 -7.27
N ALA A 270 11.80 73.94 -6.71
CA ALA A 270 12.05 73.94 -5.27
C ALA A 270 13.56 73.95 -4.96
N PRO A 271 14.02 74.76 -3.99
CA PRO A 271 15.44 75.06 -3.80
C PRO A 271 16.20 73.91 -3.11
N ARG A 272 17.48 73.74 -3.51
CA ARG A 272 18.45 72.81 -2.90
C ARG A 272 18.57 73.06 -1.40
N ALA A 273 18.33 72.02 -0.59
CA ALA A 273 18.70 71.99 0.82
C ALA A 273 19.88 71.03 1.04
N ALA A 274 20.80 71.49 1.89
CA ALA A 274 22.12 70.92 2.16
C ALA A 274 22.06 69.59 2.92
N GLY A 275 23.04 68.72 2.66
CA GLY A 275 23.20 67.43 3.33
C GLY A 275 23.57 67.55 4.80
N ILE A 276 23.30 66.47 5.53
CA ILE A 276 23.90 66.18 6.83
C ILE A 276 24.18 64.68 6.88
N ASN A 277 25.45 64.35 7.09
CA ASN A 277 25.95 63.04 7.50
C ASN A 277 25.53 62.76 8.95
N ALA A 278 25.00 61.55 9.21
CA ALA A 278 25.25 60.73 10.40
C ALA A 278 24.76 59.31 10.11
#